data_AF-A0A3A8QJF8-F1
#
_entry.id   AF-A0A3A8QJF8-F1
#
_cell.length_a   1.000
_cell.length_b   1.000
_cell.length_c   1.000
_cell.angle_alpha   90.00
_cell.angle_beta   90.00
_cell.angle_gamma   90.00
#
_symmetry.space_group_name_H-M   'P 1'
#
loop_
_entity.id
_entity.type
_entity.pdbx_description
1 polymer ?
#
loop_
_entity_poly.entity_id
_entity_poly.type
_entity_poly.pdbx_seq_one_letter_code
_entity_poly.pdbx_strand_id
1 'polypeptide(L)'
;MRGRVVAAGCIAVLAGCAAKPKAWTTPIEWPDETSATLVGQPMDAGAVVAAASAVREFIRTNPDPTLFQGCSSPELGLAVSVFTGPTQGLYFVAVHQDFRRCGGPRIRMLDAWDAYAVTPQGEVLAKAPPPAGDASFAVPPPVPDVQPPSTPPAPEPGPGGDAERSSGTVTE
;
A
#
# COMPACT_ATOMS: atom_id res chain seq x y z
N MET A 1 -21.30 62.65 32.49
CA MET A 1 -21.58 61.19 32.46
C MET A 1 -21.01 60.63 31.16
N ARG A 2 -20.31 59.50 31.24
CA ARG A 2 -19.40 58.96 30.21
C ARG A 2 -20.18 58.39 29.01
N GLY A 3 -19.95 58.94 27.82
CA GLY A 3 -20.45 58.43 26.54
C GLY A 3 -19.44 57.49 25.89
N ARG A 4 -19.89 56.31 25.51
CA ARG A 4 -19.13 55.12 25.11
C ARG A 4 -18.19 55.38 23.92
N VAL A 5 -16.91 55.04 24.08
CA VAL A 5 -15.98 54.85 22.96
C VAL A 5 -16.34 53.52 22.30
N VAL A 6 -16.84 53.57 21.06
CA VAL A 6 -17.06 52.39 20.23
C VAL A 6 -15.69 51.98 19.69
N ALA A 7 -15.09 50.96 20.29
CA ALA A 7 -13.91 50.30 19.74
C ALA A 7 -14.34 49.44 18.55
N ALA A 8 -14.10 49.93 17.33
CA ALA A 8 -14.23 49.15 16.11
C ALA A 8 -13.14 48.06 16.12
N GLY A 9 -13.54 46.82 16.37
CA GLY A 9 -12.65 45.66 16.36
C GLY A 9 -12.19 45.32 14.95
N CYS A 10 -10.88 45.37 14.71
CA CYS A 10 -10.27 44.80 13.52
C CYS A 10 -10.29 43.26 13.64
N ILE A 11 -11.27 42.61 13.03
CA ILE A 11 -11.21 41.17 12.75
C ILE A 11 -10.37 41.00 11.48
N ALA A 12 -9.05 40.94 11.63
CA ALA A 12 -8.19 40.42 10.59
C ALA A 12 -8.33 38.90 10.58
N VAL A 13 -9.20 38.38 9.72
CA VAL A 13 -9.26 36.95 9.41
C VAL A 13 -7.92 36.60 8.78
N LEU A 14 -7.01 36.03 9.58
CA LEU A 14 -5.81 35.38 9.09
C LEU A 14 -6.24 34.13 8.30
N ALA A 15 -6.65 34.34 7.05
CA ALA A 15 -6.71 33.31 6.05
C ALA A 15 -5.26 32.87 5.80
N GLY A 16 -4.76 31.99 6.67
CA GLY A 16 -3.47 31.36 6.49
C GLY A 16 -3.43 30.72 5.11
N CYS A 17 -2.38 31.01 4.36
CA CYS A 17 -2.12 30.42 3.05
C CYS A 17 -1.85 28.91 3.20
N ALA A 18 -2.89 28.13 3.50
CA ALA A 18 -2.91 26.72 3.19
C ALA A 18 -3.05 26.64 1.66
N ALA A 19 -1.94 26.79 0.95
CA ALA A 19 -1.88 26.53 -0.47
C ALA A 19 -2.51 25.15 -0.70
N LYS A 20 -3.53 25.09 -1.56
CA LYS A 20 -4.17 23.82 -1.89
C LYS A 20 -3.08 22.86 -2.38
N PRO A 21 -3.08 21.59 -1.94
CA PRO A 21 -2.10 20.63 -2.40
C PRO A 21 -2.17 20.59 -3.93
N LYS A 22 -1.06 20.93 -4.57
CA LYS A 22 -0.96 20.89 -6.02
C LYS A 22 -0.92 19.42 -6.39
N ALA A 23 -1.88 18.99 -7.22
CA ALA A 23 -1.87 17.64 -7.76
C ALA A 23 -0.49 17.34 -8.35
N TRP A 24 0.14 16.26 -7.89
CA TRP A 24 1.50 15.91 -8.29
C TRP A 24 1.50 15.44 -9.75
N THR A 25 2.25 16.11 -10.62
CA THR A 25 2.25 15.85 -12.08
C THR A 25 3.52 15.17 -12.57
N THR A 26 4.59 15.16 -11.78
CA THR A 26 5.88 14.62 -12.18
C THR A 26 5.96 13.14 -11.81
N PRO A 27 6.49 12.26 -12.69
CA PRO A 27 6.80 10.89 -12.31
C PRO A 27 7.66 10.86 -11.04
N ILE A 28 7.34 9.97 -10.10
CA ILE A 28 8.10 9.82 -8.87
C ILE A 28 9.27 8.89 -9.15
N GLU A 29 10.47 9.46 -9.12
CA GLU A 29 11.72 8.70 -9.13
C GLU A 29 12.04 8.29 -7.69
N TRP A 30 12.09 6.97 -7.44
CA TRP A 30 12.40 6.40 -6.14
C TRP A 30 13.91 6.44 -5.89
N PRO A 31 14.36 6.86 -4.70
CA PRO A 31 15.77 6.89 -4.38
C PRO A 31 16.33 5.47 -4.27
N ASP A 32 17.54 5.29 -4.78
CA ASP A 32 18.40 4.12 -4.58
C ASP A 32 19.46 4.39 -3.49
N GLU A 33 20.37 3.44 -3.27
CA GLU A 33 21.43 3.55 -2.26
C GLU A 33 22.36 4.77 -2.47
N THR A 34 22.45 5.30 -3.69
CA THR A 34 23.34 6.41 -4.04
C THR A 34 22.65 7.77 -4.03
N SER A 35 21.32 7.78 -4.16
CA SER A 35 20.49 8.98 -4.24
C SER A 35 19.64 9.22 -3.00
N ALA A 36 19.50 8.23 -2.12
CA ALA A 36 18.85 8.36 -0.81
C ALA A 36 19.73 9.16 0.16
N THR A 37 19.16 10.21 0.75
CA THR A 37 19.79 10.93 1.87
C THR A 37 18.89 10.84 3.09
N LEU A 38 19.39 10.23 4.17
CA LEU A 38 18.63 10.11 5.42
C LEU A 38 18.36 11.49 6.03
N VAL A 39 17.10 11.77 6.34
CA VAL A 39 16.71 12.94 7.14
C VAL A 39 17.09 12.64 8.59
N GLY A 40 18.28 13.10 8.98
CA GLY A 40 18.84 12.91 10.31
C GLY A 40 18.08 13.65 11.42
N GLN A 41 18.62 13.59 12.63
CA GLN A 41 18.15 14.42 13.75
C GLN A 41 18.96 15.72 13.83
N PRO A 42 18.32 16.87 14.05
CA PRO A 42 16.87 17.08 14.16
C PRO A 42 16.15 16.96 12.80
N MET A 43 14.95 16.37 12.80
CA MET A 43 14.07 16.33 11.63
C MET A 43 13.31 17.64 11.49
N ASP A 44 13.14 18.12 10.25
CA ASP A 44 12.22 19.21 9.97
C ASP A 44 10.75 18.75 10.17
N ALA A 45 9.84 19.71 10.41
CA ALA A 45 8.45 19.38 10.71
C ALA A 45 7.72 18.69 9.55
N GLY A 46 8.08 18.99 8.30
CA GLY A 46 7.50 18.34 7.12
C GLY A 46 7.86 16.86 7.05
N ALA A 47 9.11 16.51 7.35
CA ALA A 47 9.56 15.12 7.47
C ALA A 47 8.76 14.34 8.53
N VAL A 48 8.47 14.98 9.68
CA VAL A 48 7.67 14.36 10.75
C VAL A 48 6.23 14.12 10.30
N VAL A 49 5.61 15.08 9.62
CA VAL A 49 4.25 14.95 9.07
C VAL A 49 4.20 13.86 8.01
N ALA A 50 5.20 13.81 7.13
CA ALA A 50 5.33 12.76 6.12
C ALA A 50 5.44 11.37 6.76
N ALA A 51 6.28 11.21 7.77
CA ALA A 51 6.44 9.96 8.51
C ALA A 51 5.12 9.49 9.15
N ALA A 52 4.43 10.39 9.85
CA ALA A 52 3.14 10.07 10.47
C ALA A 52 2.08 9.66 9.44
N SER A 53 2.09 10.29 8.26
CA SER A 53 1.14 10.00 7.20
C SER A 53 1.40 8.65 6.53
N ALA A 54 2.67 8.31 6.30
CA ALA A 54 3.06 6.98 5.81
C ALA A 54 2.67 5.87 6.80
N VAL A 55 2.87 6.09 8.11
CA VAL A 55 2.45 5.13 9.15
C VAL A 55 0.94 4.90 9.12
N ARG A 56 0.15 5.98 9.05
CA ARG A 56 -1.32 5.89 8.95
C ARG A 56 -1.74 5.13 7.69
N GLU A 57 -1.09 5.42 6.56
CA GLU A 57 -1.39 4.76 5.31
C GLU A 57 -1.04 3.27 5.34
N PHE A 58 0.11 2.91 5.91
CA PHE A 58 0.50 1.51 6.12
C PHE A 58 -0.55 0.77 6.96
N ILE A 59 -0.92 1.32 8.13
CA ILE A 59 -1.91 0.69 9.02
C ILE A 59 -3.26 0.54 8.30
N ARG A 60 -3.69 1.55 7.54
CA ARG A 60 -4.97 1.57 6.84
C ARG A 60 -5.05 0.58 5.68
N THR A 61 -3.95 0.36 4.97
CA THR A 61 -3.91 -0.43 3.73
C THR A 61 -3.36 -1.83 3.91
N ASN A 62 -2.81 -2.16 5.08
CA ASN A 62 -2.28 -3.49 5.33
C ASN A 62 -3.41 -4.54 5.34
N PRO A 63 -3.31 -5.60 4.53
CA PRO A 63 -4.36 -6.61 4.44
C PRO A 63 -4.38 -7.60 5.61
N ASP A 64 -3.31 -7.69 6.40
CA ASP A 64 -3.21 -8.64 7.52
C ASP A 64 -3.82 -8.05 8.81
N PRO A 65 -5.00 -8.54 9.25
CA PRO A 65 -5.64 -8.04 10.47
C PRO A 65 -4.93 -8.48 11.76
N THR A 66 -4.01 -9.45 11.68
CA THR A 66 -3.29 -10.01 12.83
C THR A 66 -1.91 -9.41 13.03
N LEU A 67 -1.46 -8.57 12.10
CA LEU A 67 -0.10 -8.04 12.07
C LEU A 67 0.34 -7.40 13.39
N PHE A 68 -0.55 -6.65 14.04
CA PHE A 68 -0.28 -5.91 15.28
C PHE A 68 -0.71 -6.65 16.54
N GLN A 69 -1.00 -7.95 16.45
CA GLN A 69 -1.43 -8.74 17.59
C GLN A 69 -0.33 -8.75 18.67
N GLY A 70 -0.70 -8.32 19.89
CA GLY A 70 0.23 -8.20 21.01
C GLY A 70 0.86 -6.82 21.20
N CYS A 71 0.58 -5.86 20.31
CA CYS A 71 0.89 -4.44 20.52
C CYS A 71 -0.32 -3.73 21.15
N SER A 72 -0.11 -2.74 22.04
CA SER A 72 -1.22 -1.94 22.58
C SER A 72 -1.74 -0.88 21.60
N SER A 73 -0.93 -0.56 20.58
CA SER A 73 -1.36 0.17 19.38
C SER A 73 -0.50 -0.28 18.18
N PRO A 74 -0.99 -0.12 16.94
CA PRO A 74 -0.23 -0.50 15.74
C PRO A 74 1.13 0.21 15.65
N GLU A 75 1.20 1.49 16.02
CA GLU A 75 2.39 2.34 15.90
C GLU A 75 3.57 1.82 16.75
N LEU A 76 3.30 1.13 17.87
CA LEU A 76 4.36 0.54 18.68
C LEU A 76 5.13 -0.57 17.97
N GLY A 77 4.47 -1.25 17.04
CA GLY A 77 5.03 -2.31 16.21
C GLY A 77 5.76 -1.78 14.97
N LEU A 78 5.96 -0.46 14.83
CA LEU A 78 6.53 0.15 13.64
C LEU A 78 7.75 1.02 13.94
N ALA A 79 8.73 1.00 13.05
CA ALA A 79 9.83 1.94 13.01
C ALA A 79 9.85 2.64 11.64
N VAL A 80 10.37 3.87 11.60
CA VAL A 80 10.29 4.70 10.40
C VAL A 80 11.65 5.32 10.10
N SER A 81 12.06 5.25 8.84
CA SER A 81 13.22 5.94 8.30
C SER A 81 12.76 6.90 7.21
N VAL A 82 13.16 8.17 7.30
CA VAL A 82 12.75 9.22 6.35
C VAL A 82 13.96 9.63 5.52
N PHE A 83 13.78 9.72 4.21
CA PHE A 83 14.82 10.10 3.26
C PHE A 83 14.33 11.23 2.36
N THR A 84 15.27 12.06 1.90
CA THR A 84 15.10 12.85 0.67
C THR A 84 15.70 12.08 -0.50
N GLY A 85 15.28 12.42 -1.72
CA GLY A 85 15.71 11.73 -2.93
C GLY A 85 15.68 12.62 -4.18
N PRO A 86 15.77 12.03 -5.37
CA PRO A 86 15.88 12.77 -6.64
C PRO A 86 14.63 13.58 -6.96
N THR A 87 13.45 13.11 -6.55
CA THR A 87 12.20 13.85 -6.69
C THR A 87 12.09 14.94 -5.62
N GLN A 88 12.41 16.19 -5.99
CA GLN A 88 12.36 17.33 -5.08
C GLN A 88 10.96 17.56 -4.50
N GLY A 89 10.88 17.99 -3.25
CA GLY A 89 9.61 18.31 -2.60
C GLY A 89 8.85 17.10 -2.05
N LEU A 90 9.43 15.91 -2.09
CA LEU A 90 8.90 14.70 -1.47
C LEU A 90 9.86 14.16 -0.39
N TYR A 91 9.25 13.53 0.60
CA TYR A 91 9.92 12.63 1.52
C TYR A 91 9.63 11.19 1.12
N PHE A 92 10.65 10.36 1.16
CA PHE A 92 10.57 8.92 0.96
C PHE A 92 10.64 8.24 2.32
N VAL A 93 9.57 7.59 2.73
CA VAL A 93 9.40 7.05 4.08
C VAL A 93 9.39 5.54 4.03
N ALA A 94 10.42 4.90 4.57
CA ALA A 94 10.44 3.46 4.79
C ALA A 94 9.80 3.13 6.15
N VAL A 95 8.76 2.31 6.13
CA VAL A 95 8.05 1.80 7.30
C VAL A 95 8.47 0.36 7.53
N HIS A 96 9.13 0.13 8.66
CA HIS A 96 9.63 -1.16 9.10
C HIS A 96 8.72 -1.74 10.18
N GLN A 97 8.47 -3.04 10.11
CA GLN A 97 7.80 -3.77 11.18
C GLN A 97 8.82 -4.04 12.30
N ASP A 98 8.65 -3.41 13.45
CA ASP A 98 9.49 -3.56 14.65
C ASP A 98 8.63 -3.85 15.89
N PHE A 99 8.33 -5.12 16.07
CA PHE A 99 7.51 -5.62 17.19
C PHE A 99 8.29 -5.81 18.49
N ARG A 100 9.55 -5.35 18.60
CA ARG A 100 10.36 -5.51 19.84
C ARG A 100 9.71 -4.86 21.06
N ARG A 101 8.87 -3.86 20.84
CA ARG A 101 8.10 -3.13 21.87
C ARG A 101 6.73 -3.76 22.18
N CYS A 102 6.34 -4.79 21.45
CA CYS A 102 5.09 -5.51 21.66
C CYS A 102 5.29 -6.69 22.62
N GLY A 103 4.27 -7.01 23.42
CA GLY A 103 4.35 -8.05 24.46
C GLY A 103 4.15 -9.48 23.97
N GLY A 104 4.04 -9.69 22.65
CA GLY A 104 3.69 -10.97 22.01
C GLY A 104 4.88 -11.85 21.62
N PRO A 105 4.62 -13.09 21.15
CA PRO A 105 5.65 -13.99 20.64
C PRO A 105 6.37 -13.37 19.42
N ARG A 106 7.71 -13.45 19.42
CA ARG A 106 8.57 -12.82 18.41
C ARG A 106 8.61 -13.66 17.14
N ILE A 107 7.95 -13.19 16.08
CA ILE A 107 8.17 -13.71 14.73
C ILE A 107 9.11 -12.72 14.03
N ARG A 108 10.25 -13.18 13.53
CA ARG A 108 11.08 -12.35 12.65
C ARG A 108 10.37 -12.30 11.29
N MET A 109 9.60 -11.25 11.03
CA MET A 109 9.28 -10.92 9.65
C MET A 109 10.60 -10.54 8.97
N LEU A 110 10.89 -11.18 7.84
CA LEU A 110 12.05 -10.93 6.98
C LEU A 110 12.15 -9.43 6.66
N ASP A 111 13.34 -8.97 6.26
CA ASP A 111 13.77 -7.57 6.06
C ASP A 111 12.97 -6.76 5.00
N ALA A 112 11.71 -7.09 4.75
CA ALA A 112 10.82 -6.33 3.89
C ALA A 112 10.30 -5.08 4.61
N TRP A 113 10.47 -3.92 3.98
CA TRP A 113 9.87 -2.65 4.38
C TRP A 113 8.94 -2.15 3.27
N ASP A 114 7.89 -1.43 3.67
CA ASP A 114 7.09 -0.67 2.73
C ASP A 114 7.64 0.75 2.62
N ALA A 115 7.82 1.26 1.41
CA ALA A 115 8.25 2.64 1.20
C ALA A 115 7.12 3.49 0.59
N TYR A 116 7.01 4.73 1.03
CA TYR A 116 5.98 5.69 0.61
C TYR A 116 6.63 7.00 0.16
N ALA A 117 6.10 7.60 -0.92
CA ALA A 117 6.45 8.94 -1.34
C ALA A 117 5.38 9.90 -0.83
N VAL A 118 5.78 10.86 0.01
CA VAL A 118 4.86 11.69 0.80
C VAL A 118 5.27 13.15 0.73
N THR A 119 4.30 14.05 0.58
CA THR A 119 4.57 15.49 0.61
C THR A 119 4.86 15.97 2.05
N PRO A 120 5.49 17.15 2.23
CA PRO A 120 5.66 17.77 3.55
C PRO A 120 4.34 18.06 4.28
N GLN A 121 3.22 18.07 3.56
CA GLN A 121 1.88 18.26 4.11
C GLN A 121 1.20 16.94 4.52
N GLY A 122 1.83 15.79 4.26
CA GLY A 122 1.32 14.48 4.63
C GLY A 122 0.44 13.81 3.57
N GLU A 123 0.44 14.31 2.34
CA GLU A 123 -0.25 13.64 1.23
C GLU A 123 0.61 12.48 0.73
N VAL A 124 0.09 11.25 0.84
CA VAL A 124 0.77 10.05 0.32
C VAL A 124 0.46 9.91 -1.15
N LEU A 125 1.47 10.05 -2.00
CA LEU A 125 1.33 10.06 -3.45
C LEU A 125 1.51 8.68 -4.07
N ALA A 126 2.40 7.86 -3.50
CA ALA A 126 2.67 6.52 -3.99
C ALA A 126 3.24 5.61 -2.90
N LYS A 127 3.01 4.30 -3.09
CA LYS A 127 3.74 3.22 -2.42
C LYS A 127 4.75 2.64 -3.40
N ALA A 128 5.96 2.32 -2.93
CA ALA A 128 7.00 1.74 -3.76
C ALA A 128 6.54 0.37 -4.28
N PRO A 129 6.88 0.02 -5.54
CA PRO A 129 6.70 -1.34 -6.01
C PRO A 129 7.54 -2.31 -5.16
N PRO A 130 7.06 -3.54 -4.91
CA PRO A 130 7.88 -4.55 -4.26
C PRO A 130 9.17 -4.76 -5.07
N PRO A 131 10.30 -5.03 -4.40
CA PRO A 131 11.56 -5.31 -5.09
C PRO A 131 11.38 -6.46 -6.08
N ALA A 132 12.03 -6.36 -7.24
CA ALA A 132 11.98 -7.39 -8.28
C ALA A 132 12.57 -8.70 -7.74
N GLY A 133 11.70 -9.57 -7.21
CA GLY A 133 12.06 -10.80 -6.51
C GLY A 133 10.87 -11.42 -5.77
N ASP A 134 9.92 -10.60 -5.32
CA ASP A 134 8.71 -11.04 -4.60
C ASP A 134 7.44 -11.06 -5.48
N ALA A 135 7.59 -11.46 -6.74
CA ALA A 135 6.46 -11.58 -7.69
C ALA A 135 5.43 -12.66 -7.30
N SER A 136 5.68 -13.43 -6.25
CA SER A 136 4.79 -14.50 -5.77
C SER A 136 3.49 -13.99 -5.12
N PHE A 137 3.38 -12.69 -4.85
CA PHE A 137 2.16 -12.05 -4.34
C PHE A 137 1.52 -11.08 -5.34
N ALA A 138 2.02 -11.00 -6.58
CA ALA A 138 1.33 -10.27 -7.62
C ALA A 138 -0.01 -10.98 -7.88
N VAL A 139 -1.13 -10.26 -7.69
CA VAL A 139 -2.41 -10.66 -8.28
C VAL A 139 -2.11 -10.86 -9.77
N PRO A 140 -2.33 -12.05 -10.34
CA PRO A 140 -2.07 -12.28 -11.74
C PRO A 140 -2.81 -11.21 -12.56
N PRO A 141 -2.23 -10.66 -13.63
CA PRO A 141 -3.00 -9.82 -14.54
C PRO A 141 -4.26 -10.60 -14.96
N PRO A 142 -5.42 -9.95 -15.15
CA PRO A 142 -6.59 -10.63 -15.69
C PRO A 142 -6.15 -11.30 -17.00
N VAL A 143 -6.18 -12.63 -17.00
CA VAL A 143 -5.94 -13.43 -18.19
C VAL A 143 -6.94 -12.95 -19.25
N PRO A 144 -6.50 -12.64 -20.49
CA PRO A 144 -7.44 -12.41 -21.58
C PRO A 144 -8.36 -13.63 -21.65
N ASP A 145 -9.68 -13.39 -21.70
CA ASP A 145 -10.70 -14.43 -21.80
C ASP A 145 -10.28 -15.52 -22.78
N VAL A 146 -9.85 -16.66 -22.25
CA VAL A 146 -9.70 -17.87 -23.04
C VAL A 146 -11.11 -18.30 -23.37
N GLN A 147 -11.54 -17.96 -24.58
CA GLN A 147 -12.78 -18.41 -25.18
C GLN A 147 -12.86 -19.94 -24.99
N PRO A 148 -13.91 -20.48 -24.33
CA PRO A 148 -14.00 -21.92 -24.10
C PRO A 148 -13.99 -22.66 -25.45
N PRO A 149 -13.34 -23.84 -25.52
CA PRO A 149 -13.25 -24.59 -26.77
C PRO A 149 -14.65 -24.90 -27.29
N SER A 150 -14.90 -24.53 -28.55
CA SER A 150 -16.12 -24.86 -29.28
C SER A 150 -16.34 -26.36 -29.28
N THR A 151 -17.49 -26.77 -28.75
CA THR A 151 -18.01 -28.14 -28.72
C THR A 151 -17.93 -28.77 -30.12
N PRO A 152 -17.46 -30.03 -30.26
CA PRO A 152 -17.59 -30.76 -31.52
C PRO A 152 -19.08 -30.97 -31.86
N PRO A 153 -19.47 -30.93 -33.14
CA PRO A 153 -20.85 -31.18 -33.54
C PRO A 153 -21.28 -32.60 -33.16
N ALA A 154 -22.50 -32.72 -32.64
CA ALA A 154 -23.14 -33.97 -32.27
C ALA A 154 -23.28 -34.91 -33.49
N PRO A 155 -23.12 -36.24 -33.33
CA PRO A 155 -23.34 -37.17 -34.42
C PRO A 155 -24.85 -37.30 -34.73
N GLU A 156 -25.20 -37.20 -36.02
CA GLU A 156 -26.54 -37.44 -36.54
C GLU A 156 -27.01 -38.89 -36.29
N PRO A 157 -28.31 -39.12 -36.04
CA PRO A 157 -28.85 -40.46 -35.81
C PRO A 157 -29.02 -41.21 -37.15
N GLY A 158 -28.15 -42.18 -37.42
CA GLY A 158 -28.33 -43.17 -38.48
C GLY A 158 -29.20 -44.35 -38.03
N PRO A 159 -30.07 -44.91 -38.89
CA PRO A 159 -31.11 -45.87 -38.49
C PRO A 159 -30.65 -47.33 -38.59
N GLY A 160 -31.08 -48.13 -37.61
CA GLY A 160 -31.40 -49.55 -37.78
C GLY A 160 -30.24 -50.55 -37.81
N GLY A 161 -30.41 -51.65 -37.07
CA GLY A 161 -29.58 -52.85 -37.25
C GLY A 161 -29.37 -53.63 -35.96
N ASP A 162 -30.24 -54.61 -35.74
CA ASP A 162 -30.34 -55.52 -34.61
C ASP A 162 -29.10 -56.37 -34.28
N ALA A 163 -29.11 -56.87 -33.03
CA ALA A 163 -28.47 -58.10 -32.54
C ALA A 163 -26.93 -58.03 -32.35
N GLU A 164 -26.26 -58.65 -31.37
CA GLU A 164 -26.56 -59.83 -30.57
C GLU A 164 -25.46 -59.96 -29.47
N ARG A 165 -25.85 -60.33 -28.24
CA ARG A 165 -25.22 -61.40 -27.39
C ARG A 165 -23.92 -61.18 -26.57
N SER A 166 -24.18 -61.14 -25.25
CA SER A 166 -23.71 -62.03 -24.17
C SER A 166 -22.27 -62.03 -23.62
N SER A 167 -22.27 -61.91 -22.28
CA SER A 167 -21.60 -62.73 -21.24
C SER A 167 -20.08 -62.55 -21.09
N GLY A 168 -19.55 -62.24 -19.89
CA GLY A 168 -19.37 -63.18 -18.75
C GLY A 168 -18.18 -64.10 -19.07
N THR A 169 -17.07 -64.17 -18.34
CA THR A 169 -16.87 -64.42 -16.90
C THR A 169 -15.38 -64.28 -16.52
N VAL A 170 -15.14 -64.04 -15.23
CA VAL A 170 -13.91 -64.24 -14.44
C VAL A 170 -13.42 -65.70 -14.47
N THR A 171 -12.10 -65.97 -14.51
CA THR A 171 -11.42 -66.91 -13.58
C THR A 171 -9.88 -66.75 -13.55
N GLU A 172 -9.37 -66.81 -12.32
CA GLU A 172 -7.99 -67.07 -11.80
C GLU A 172 -6.84 -66.09 -12.06
#